data_AF-A0A2I1MBW1-F1
#
_entry.id   AF-A0A2I1MBW1-F1
#
_cell.length_a   1.000
_cell.length_b   1.000
_cell.length_c   1.000
_cell.angle_alpha   90.00
_cell.angle_beta   90.00
_cell.angle_gamma   90.00
#
_symmetry.space_group_name_H-M   'P 1'
#
loop_
_entity.id
_entity.type
_entity.pdbx_description
1 polymer ?
#
loop_
_entity_poly.entity_id
_entity_poly.type
_entity_poly.pdbx_seq_one_letter_code
_entity_poly.pdbx_strand_id
1 'polypeptide(L)'
;MLEIRQTSKGDLKNIQELWVDKEVMVHVGIPDGIDESYDNMNKWLYSVVSNRPKSNHYSIYEDNKYCGEVLYYIDTMYSNIAELGIKLYKFC
;
A
#
# COMPACT_ATOMS: atom_id res chain seq x y z
N MET A 1 -14.71 -13.06 -5.51
CA MET A 1 -13.52 -13.81 -5.06
C MET A 1 -12.48 -12.83 -4.56
N LEU A 2 -12.05 -12.98 -3.31
CA LEU A 2 -11.02 -12.14 -2.69
C LEU A 2 -9.62 -12.60 -3.09
N GLU A 3 -8.79 -11.67 -3.53
CA GLU A 3 -7.39 -11.88 -3.92
C GLU A 3 -6.49 -10.88 -3.21
N ILE A 4 -5.37 -11.35 -2.67
CA ILE A 4 -4.27 -10.51 -2.20
C ILE A 4 -3.06 -10.87 -3.04
N ARG A 5 -2.60 -9.94 -3.87
CA ARG A 5 -1.50 -10.17 -4.81
C ARG A 5 -0.43 -9.10 -4.66
N GLN A 6 0.81 -9.44 -5.02
CA GLN A 6 1.90 -8.47 -4.98
C GLN A 6 1.55 -7.28 -5.87
N THR A 7 1.76 -6.09 -5.32
CA THR A 7 1.53 -4.85 -6.06
C THR A 7 2.46 -4.77 -7.26
N SER A 8 1.89 -4.32 -8.36
CA SER A 8 2.52 -4.13 -9.65
C SER A 8 2.34 -2.68 -10.11
N LYS A 9 2.98 -2.33 -11.23
CA LYS A 9 2.81 -1.02 -11.86
C LYS A 9 1.35 -0.73 -12.23
N GLY A 10 0.56 -1.76 -12.53
CA GLY A 10 -0.86 -1.63 -12.87
C GLY A 10 -1.72 -1.15 -11.70
N ASP A 11 -1.25 -1.30 -10.47
CA ASP A 11 -2.00 -0.95 -9.26
C ASP A 11 -1.72 0.49 -8.80
N LEU A 12 -0.71 1.17 -9.35
CA LEU A 12 -0.25 2.47 -8.85
C LEU A 12 -1.33 3.54 -8.82
N LYS A 13 -2.20 3.57 -9.82
CA LYS A 13 -3.31 4.54 -9.86
C LYS A 13 -4.30 4.28 -8.73
N ASN A 14 -4.65 3.03 -8.47
CA ASN A 14 -5.56 2.67 -7.39
C ASN A 14 -4.95 3.00 -6.01
N ILE A 15 -3.65 2.78 -5.84
CA ILE A 15 -2.94 3.11 -4.59
C ILE A 15 -2.88 4.63 -4.40
N GLN A 16 -2.58 5.38 -5.45
CA GLN A 16 -2.59 6.84 -5.44
C GLN A 16 -3.98 7.38 -5.03
N GLU A 17 -5.05 6.83 -5.61
CA GLU A 17 -6.44 7.17 -5.25
C GLU A 17 -6.79 6.79 -3.80
N LEU A 18 -6.25 5.68 -3.29
CA LEU A 18 -6.43 5.26 -1.90
C LEU A 18 -5.72 6.20 -0.92
N TRP A 19 -4.52 6.66 -1.28
CA TRP A 19 -3.71 7.53 -0.44
C TRP A 19 -4.22 8.96 -0.38
N VAL A 20 -4.97 9.45 -1.37
CA VAL A 20 -5.64 10.76 -1.28
C VAL A 20 -6.98 10.69 -0.54
N ASP A 21 -7.53 9.48 -0.31
CA ASP A 21 -8.77 9.31 0.43
C ASP A 21 -8.54 9.57 1.93
N LYS A 22 -9.01 10.72 2.40
CA LYS A 22 -8.87 11.16 3.79
C LYS A 22 -9.65 10.29 4.78
N GLU A 23 -10.76 9.67 4.36
CA GLU A 23 -11.51 8.76 5.22
C GLU A 23 -10.70 7.48 5.47
N VAL A 24 -9.97 7.00 4.47
CA VAL A 24 -9.04 5.86 4.64
C VAL A 24 -7.81 6.29 5.44
N MET A 25 -7.20 7.42 5.07
CA MET A 25 -5.87 7.79 5.57
C MET A 25 -5.86 8.34 7.00
N VAL A 26 -6.98 8.88 7.49
CA VAL A 26 -7.11 9.26 8.90
C VAL A 26 -6.89 8.06 9.83
N HIS A 27 -7.29 6.86 9.42
CA HIS A 27 -7.12 5.64 10.23
C HIS A 27 -5.66 5.17 10.35
N VAL A 28 -4.78 5.63 9.47
CA VAL A 28 -3.34 5.33 9.52
C VAL A 28 -2.51 6.52 9.99
N GLY A 29 -3.15 7.54 10.57
CA GLY A 29 -2.48 8.69 11.17
C GLY A 29 -2.02 9.76 10.18
N ILE A 30 -2.54 9.76 8.94
CA ILE A 30 -2.20 10.76 7.91
C ILE A 30 -3.51 11.44 7.44
N PRO A 31 -4.11 12.32 8.26
CA PRO A 31 -5.47 12.83 8.04
C PRO A 31 -5.63 13.63 6.74
N ASP A 32 -4.56 14.24 6.22
CA ASP A 32 -4.60 15.00 4.97
C ASP A 32 -4.48 14.13 3.72
N GLY A 33 -4.21 12.83 3.88
CA GLY A 33 -3.84 11.94 2.79
C GLY A 33 -2.44 12.24 2.26
N ILE A 34 -2.09 11.58 1.18
CA ILE A 34 -0.83 11.72 0.45
C ILE A 34 -1.17 11.86 -1.03
N ASP A 35 -0.93 13.05 -1.60
CA ASP A 35 -1.07 13.31 -3.03
C ASP A 35 0.32 13.25 -3.69
N GLU A 36 0.68 12.07 -4.18
CA GLU A 36 1.98 11.81 -4.80
C GLU A 36 1.88 11.81 -6.32
N SER A 37 2.93 12.28 -6.99
CA SER A 37 3.01 12.21 -8.45
C SER A 37 3.17 10.76 -8.93
N TYR A 38 2.71 10.45 -10.15
CA TYR A 38 2.89 9.11 -10.73
C TYR A 38 4.37 8.70 -10.82
N ASP A 39 5.28 9.64 -11.08
CA ASP A 39 6.72 9.37 -11.11
C ASP A 39 7.25 8.98 -9.72
N ASN A 40 6.78 9.65 -8.66
CA ASN A 40 7.12 9.28 -7.29
C ASN A 40 6.52 7.93 -6.90
N MET A 41 5.29 7.63 -7.33
CA MET A 41 4.69 6.30 -7.14
C MET A 41 5.51 5.18 -7.80
N ASN A 42 6.08 5.43 -8.99
CA ASN A 42 6.99 4.47 -9.63
C ASN A 42 8.28 4.28 -8.83
N LYS A 43 8.90 5.37 -8.35
CA LYS A 43 10.10 5.30 -7.50
C LYS A 43 9.83 4.56 -6.19
N TRP A 44 8.67 4.82 -5.58
CA TRP A 44 8.20 4.12 -4.38
C TRP A 44 8.07 2.62 -4.64
N LEU A 45 7.40 2.20 -5.71
CA LEU A 45 7.26 0.78 -6.04
C LEU A 45 8.62 0.12 -6.30
N TYR A 46 9.53 0.81 -6.99
CA TYR A 46 10.90 0.33 -7.18
C TYR A 46 11.62 0.12 -5.84
N SER A 47 11.47 1.04 -4.89
CA SER A 47 12.01 0.91 -3.53
C SER A 47 11.44 -0.31 -2.81
N VAL A 48 10.11 -0.51 -2.85
CA VAL A 48 9.45 -1.68 -2.25
C VAL A 48 10.00 -2.98 -2.83
N VAL A 49 10.09 -3.09 -4.16
CA VAL A 49 10.60 -4.29 -4.84
C VAL A 49 12.06 -4.55 -4.47
N SER A 50 12.89 -3.50 -4.46
CA SER A 50 14.32 -3.58 -4.17
C SER A 50 14.61 -3.96 -2.71
N ASN A 51 13.66 -3.73 -1.80
CA ASN A 51 13.81 -4.02 -0.37
C ASN A 51 13.24 -5.38 0.05
N ARG A 52 12.70 -6.18 -0.89
CA ARG A 52 12.26 -7.55 -0.59
C ARG A 52 13.46 -8.42 -0.15
N PRO A 53 13.31 -9.34 0.82
CA PRO A 53 12.07 -9.69 1.53
C PRO A 53 11.86 -8.89 2.84
N LYS A 54 12.59 -7.81 3.07
CA LYS A 54 12.50 -7.02 4.31
C LYS A 54 11.24 -6.16 4.35
N SER A 55 10.69 -5.82 3.20
CA SER A 55 9.36 -5.23 3.09
C SER A 55 8.63 -5.75 1.86
N ASN A 56 7.31 -5.64 1.86
CA ASN A 56 6.53 -5.82 0.65
C ASN A 56 5.21 -5.04 0.70
N HIS A 57 4.61 -4.88 -0.47
CA HIS A 57 3.30 -4.28 -0.65
C HIS A 57 2.42 -5.20 -1.52
N TYR A 58 1.16 -5.30 -1.15
CA TYR A 58 0.15 -6.12 -1.79
C TYR A 58 -1.09 -5.29 -2.05
N SER A 59 -1.76 -5.60 -3.16
CA SER A 59 -3.05 -5.02 -3.52
C SER A 59 -4.14 -6.05 -3.28
N ILE A 60 -5.23 -5.61 -2.67
CA ILE A 60 -6.40 -6.41 -2.35
C ILE A 60 -7.45 -6.17 -3.42
N TYR A 61 -8.01 -7.25 -3.96
CA TYR A 61 -9.06 -7.21 -4.96
C TYR A 61 -10.23 -8.13 -4.56
N GLU A 62 -11.45 -7.71 -4.86
CA GLU A 62 -12.64 -8.57 -4.83
C GLU A 62 -13.34 -8.50 -6.18
N ASP A 63 -13.44 -9.64 -6.88
CA ASP A 63 -14.08 -9.71 -8.20
C ASP A 63 -13.54 -8.67 -9.20
N ASN A 64 -12.22 -8.50 -9.21
CA ASN A 64 -11.45 -7.51 -9.98
C ASN A 64 -11.65 -6.04 -9.58
N LYS A 65 -12.44 -5.75 -8.54
CA LYS A 65 -12.53 -4.42 -7.93
C LYS A 65 -11.38 -4.25 -6.94
N TYR A 66 -10.64 -3.15 -7.05
CA TYR A 66 -9.60 -2.81 -6.07
C TYR A 66 -10.25 -2.43 -4.73
N CYS A 67 -9.79 -3.06 -3.66
CA CYS A 67 -10.34 -2.91 -2.32
C CYS A 67 -9.41 -2.19 -1.35
N GLY A 68 -8.12 -2.17 -1.64
CA GLY A 68 -7.13 -1.57 -0.76
C GLY A 68 -5.78 -2.25 -0.85
N GLU A 69 -5.02 -2.16 0.23
CA GLU A 69 -3.64 -2.62 0.30
C GLU A 69 -3.30 -3.29 1.63
N VAL A 70 -2.26 -4.13 1.59
CA VAL A 70 -1.52 -4.60 2.76
C VAL A 70 -0.04 -4.33 2.53
N LEU A 71 0.65 -3.86 3.56
CA LEU A 71 2.10 -3.71 3.55
C LEU A 71 2.71 -4.30 4.81
N TYR A 72 3.95 -4.79 4.69
CA TYR A 72 4.79 -5.05 5.85
C TYR A 72 6.17 -4.48 5.66
N TYR A 73 6.84 -4.19 6.78
CA TYR A 73 8.24 -3.77 6.84
C TYR A 73 8.91 -4.37 8.08
N ILE A 74 10.14 -4.86 7.92
CA ILE A 74 11.01 -5.33 9.01
C ILE A 74 12.12 -4.30 9.16
N ASP A 75 12.24 -3.73 10.35
CA ASP A 75 13.34 -2.84 10.66
C ASP A 75 14.63 -3.64 10.75
N THR A 76 15.62 -3.31 9.91
CA THR A 76 16.91 -3.99 9.94
C THR A 76 17.93 -3.37 10.89
N MET A 77 17.67 -2.18 11.41
CA MET A 77 18.47 -1.54 12.46
C MET A 77 18.19 -2.18 13.82
N TYR A 78 16.95 -2.61 14.07
CA TYR A 78 16.52 -3.23 15.32
C TYR A 78 15.91 -4.61 15.06
N SER A 79 16.54 -5.68 15.57
CA SER A 79 16.21 -7.07 15.21
C SER A 79 14.84 -7.60 15.67
N ASN A 80 14.02 -6.75 16.28
CA ASN A 80 12.74 -7.13 16.90
C ASN A 80 11.59 -6.19 16.52
N ILE A 81 11.78 -5.28 15.56
CA ILE A 81 10.75 -4.35 15.12
C ILE A 81 10.27 -4.75 13.72
N ALA A 82 8.97 -4.97 13.60
CA ALA A 82 8.30 -5.19 12.34
C ALA A 82 6.89 -4.59 12.39
N GLU A 83 6.42 -4.14 11.24
CA GLU A 83 5.10 -3.53 11.08
C GLU A 83 4.32 -4.24 9.99
N LEU A 84 3.01 -4.34 10.21
CA LEU A 84 2.02 -4.80 9.24
C LEU A 84 0.89 -3.77 9.22
N GLY A 85 0.60 -3.22 8.05
CA GLY A 85 -0.48 -2.25 7.85
C GLY A 85 -1.45 -2.75 6.80
N ILE A 86 -2.74 -2.47 7.00
CA ILE A 86 -3.80 -2.73 6.04
C ILE A 86 -4.67 -1.47 5.89
N LYS A 87 -5.04 -1.14 4.65
CA LYS A 87 -6.00 -0.08 4.33
C LYS A 87 -7.07 -0.66 3.40
N LEU A 88 -8.34 -0.37 3.69
CA LEU A 88 -9.48 -0.84 2.90
C LEU A 88 -10.43 0.32 2.61
N TYR A 89 -11.03 0.31 1.43
CA TYR A 89 -12.19 1.13 1.15
C TYR A 89 -13.42 0.62 1.91
N LYS A 90 -14.33 1.53 2.23
CA LYS A 90 -15.57 1.25 3.00
C LYS A 90 -16.53 0.26 2.34
N PHE A 91 -16.48 0.11 1.01
CA PHE A 91 -17.44 -0.70 0.24
C PHE A 91 -16.74 -1.68 -0.71
N CYS A 92 -15.67 -2.33 -0.24
CA CYS A 92 -15.52 -3.75 -0.56
C CYS A 92 -16.30 -4.52 0.52
#